data_AF-A0AAV7I9P0-F1
#
_entry.id   AF-A0AAV7I9P0-F1
#
_cell.length_a   1.000
_cell.length_b   1.000
_cell.length_c   1.000
_cell.angle_alpha   90.00
_cell.angle_beta   90.00
_cell.angle_gamma   90.00
#
_symmetry.space_group_name_H-M   'P 1'
#
loop_
_entity.id
_entity.type
_entity.pdbx_description
1 polymer ?
#
loop_
_entity_poly.entity_id
_entity_poly.type
_entity_poly.pdbx_seq_one_letter_code
_entity_poly.pdbx_strand_id
1 'polypeptide(L)'
;MKISIAESDKTVIVKREAGGEFGFRIHGSKPVVVSAIEPDTPAESSGLEVGDIIMSVNGRSVMDATHSEVVRLAHSGPDILELEVARTCNVLAPRVARSPKESGDVAVYSGYLWRRATTVNPAGIATDKWVRRWFALRRDNCLYYYKTDSDAQPVGAVMLLKYDVEATPELRNFSFVIRKLGAPSHHLAADSEEMMQNWITVIKEAVERNNQADTWLDASVRMQQLPACSIQRPDCFGYLSKQQDRAKKTSSPTGWSRRYCVLKDAALYFYDDANAEKAFGVACLHGFKVHGSASHGGGRKHAFELQPPDPTQRSYTFATETEMDKKRWLAALEYSIDRWIKVG
;
A
#
# COMPACT_ATOMS: atom_id res chain seq x y z
N MET A 1 32.63 4.07 -2.66
CA MET A 1 32.71 2.61 -2.51
C MET A 1 32.03 2.01 -3.73
N LYS A 2 32.73 1.23 -4.57
CA LYS A 2 32.13 0.59 -5.75
C LYS A 2 31.10 -0.44 -5.25
N ILE A 3 29.84 -0.29 -5.63
CA ILE A 3 28.80 -1.27 -5.33
C ILE A 3 29.02 -2.46 -6.27
N SER A 4 29.38 -3.59 -5.68
CA SER A 4 29.44 -4.89 -6.36
C SER A 4 28.00 -5.37 -6.58
N ILE A 5 27.55 -5.42 -7.84
CA ILE A 5 26.32 -6.11 -8.25
C ILE A 5 26.78 -7.33 -9.03
N ALA A 6 26.71 -8.53 -8.43
CA ALA A 6 26.77 -9.80 -9.15
C ALA A 6 26.63 -10.97 -8.19
N GLU A 7 25.40 -11.36 -7.84
CA GLU A 7 25.11 -12.77 -7.53
C GLU A 7 23.60 -12.96 -7.76
N SER A 8 23.25 -13.96 -8.57
CA SER A 8 21.85 -14.37 -8.77
C SER A 8 21.36 -15.04 -7.49
N ASP A 9 20.27 -14.57 -6.90
CA ASP A 9 19.75 -15.14 -5.64
C ASP A 9 18.95 -16.42 -5.88
N LYS A 10 18.39 -16.58 -7.10
CA LYS A 10 17.49 -17.69 -7.42
C LYS A 10 17.34 -17.90 -8.93
N THR A 11 17.35 -19.17 -9.35
CA THR A 11 16.86 -19.58 -10.67
C THR A 11 15.38 -19.95 -10.57
N VAL A 12 14.55 -19.36 -11.41
CA VAL A 12 13.10 -19.60 -11.50
C VAL A 12 12.79 -20.22 -12.86
N ILE A 13 12.04 -21.32 -12.85
CA ILE A 13 11.62 -22.01 -14.06
C ILE A 13 10.11 -21.84 -14.21
N VAL A 14 9.69 -21.16 -15.26
CA VAL A 14 8.28 -20.96 -15.59
C VAL A 14 7.93 -21.84 -16.79
N LYS A 15 7.00 -22.78 -16.64
CA LYS A 15 6.60 -23.69 -17.71
C LYS A 15 5.16 -23.40 -18.13
N ARG A 16 4.97 -22.94 -19.36
CA ARG A 16 3.65 -22.71 -19.95
C ARG A 16 3.14 -23.94 -20.70
N GLU A 17 1.85 -23.93 -20.98
CA GLU A 17 1.25 -24.84 -21.97
C GLU A 17 1.55 -24.36 -23.40
N ALA A 18 1.51 -25.27 -24.38
CA ALA A 18 1.83 -24.95 -25.77
C ALA A 18 0.90 -23.86 -26.31
N GLY A 19 1.48 -22.70 -26.67
CA GLY A 19 0.74 -21.53 -27.13
C GLY A 19 0.09 -20.68 -26.03
N GLY A 20 0.31 -21.02 -24.75
CA GLY A 20 -0.16 -20.25 -23.61
C GLY A 20 0.76 -19.08 -23.22
N GLU A 21 0.37 -18.36 -22.17
CA GLU A 21 1.15 -17.28 -21.59
C GLU A 21 1.90 -17.75 -20.33
N PHE A 22 3.01 -17.08 -20.02
CA PHE A 22 3.72 -17.35 -18.77
C PHE A 22 3.05 -16.70 -17.55
N GLY A 23 2.20 -15.68 -17.76
CA GLY A 23 1.37 -15.07 -16.71
C GLY A 23 2.08 -14.08 -15.80
N PHE A 24 3.06 -13.33 -16.32
CA PHE A 24 3.69 -12.24 -15.59
C PHE A 24 3.99 -11.06 -16.50
N ARG A 25 4.01 -9.86 -15.91
CA ARG A 25 4.38 -8.63 -16.61
C ARG A 25 5.72 -8.13 -16.10
N ILE A 26 6.44 -7.47 -16.99
CA ILE A 26 7.75 -6.87 -16.69
C ILE A 26 7.72 -5.39 -17.06
N HIS A 27 8.53 -4.59 -16.37
CA HIS A 27 8.72 -3.17 -16.70
C HIS A 27 10.19 -2.76 -16.56
N GLY A 28 10.50 -1.56 -17.06
CA GLY A 28 11.87 -1.04 -17.01
C GLY A 28 12.70 -1.50 -18.21
N SER A 29 13.93 -1.01 -18.26
CA SER A 29 14.93 -1.34 -19.27
C SER A 29 16.26 -1.06 -18.62
N LYS A 30 17.15 -2.07 -18.57
CA LYS A 30 18.48 -1.96 -17.96
C LYS A 30 18.46 -1.50 -16.48
N PRO A 31 17.95 -2.29 -15.52
CA PRO A 31 17.47 -3.67 -15.66
C PRO A 31 15.94 -3.76 -15.84
N VAL A 32 15.46 -4.96 -16.15
CA VAL A 32 14.05 -5.28 -16.27
C VAL A 32 13.56 -5.98 -14.99
N VAL A 33 12.37 -5.62 -14.54
CA VAL A 33 11.82 -6.04 -13.23
C VAL A 33 10.42 -6.61 -13.41
N VAL A 34 10.07 -7.65 -12.66
CA VAL A 34 8.72 -8.22 -12.62
C VAL A 34 7.78 -7.24 -11.94
N SER A 35 6.70 -6.87 -12.62
CA SER A 35 5.75 -5.83 -12.19
C SER A 35 4.40 -6.38 -11.77
N ALA A 36 4.02 -7.54 -12.28
CA ALA A 36 2.81 -8.24 -11.87
C ALA A 36 2.94 -9.73 -12.16
N ILE A 37 2.23 -10.53 -11.37
CA ILE A 37 2.03 -11.96 -11.60
C ILE A 37 0.52 -12.19 -11.61
N GLU A 38 0.06 -12.93 -12.61
CA GLU A 38 -1.35 -13.21 -12.82
C GLU A 38 -1.75 -14.47 -12.04
N PRO A 39 -2.88 -14.45 -11.30
CA PRO A 39 -3.36 -15.62 -10.58
C PRO A 39 -3.63 -16.80 -11.51
N ASP A 40 -3.48 -18.02 -11.01
CA ASP A 40 -3.76 -19.26 -11.73
C ASP A 40 -2.91 -19.45 -13.00
N THR A 41 -1.74 -18.81 -13.05
CA THR A 41 -0.79 -18.92 -14.17
C THR A 41 0.51 -19.63 -13.79
N PRO A 42 1.30 -20.10 -14.78
CA PRO A 42 2.60 -20.70 -14.52
C PRO A 42 3.56 -19.85 -13.67
N ALA A 43 3.55 -18.52 -13.85
CA ALA A 43 4.42 -17.62 -13.10
C ALA A 43 4.14 -17.65 -11.60
N GLU A 44 2.86 -17.67 -11.18
CA GLU A 44 2.48 -17.74 -9.77
C GLU A 44 3.04 -19.00 -9.09
N SER A 45 2.92 -20.15 -9.77
CA SER A 45 3.37 -21.45 -9.24
C SER A 45 4.90 -21.64 -9.31
N SER A 46 5.61 -20.85 -10.11
CA SER A 46 7.08 -20.95 -10.27
C SER A 46 7.88 -20.35 -9.11
N GLY A 47 7.24 -19.54 -8.26
CA GLY A 47 7.91 -18.76 -7.24
C GLY A 47 8.73 -17.59 -7.77
N LEU A 48 8.39 -17.10 -8.97
CA LEU A 48 8.67 -15.73 -9.40
C LEU A 48 7.90 -14.77 -8.48
N GLU A 49 8.48 -13.61 -8.15
CA GLU A 49 7.84 -12.62 -7.28
C GLU A 49 7.85 -11.23 -7.92
N VAL A 50 6.82 -10.43 -7.62
CA VAL A 50 6.81 -9.01 -8.04
C VAL A 50 7.98 -8.31 -7.37
N GLY A 51 8.71 -7.52 -8.16
CA GLY A 51 9.95 -6.87 -7.73
C GLY A 51 11.20 -7.69 -8.01
N ASP A 52 11.11 -8.93 -8.50
CA ASP A 52 12.29 -9.67 -8.96
C ASP A 52 12.98 -8.93 -10.12
N ILE A 53 14.28 -8.73 -10.00
CA ILE A 53 15.12 -8.15 -11.06
C ILE A 53 15.59 -9.30 -11.95
N ILE A 54 15.24 -9.25 -13.23
CA ILE A 54 15.63 -10.28 -14.19
C ILE A 54 17.09 -10.03 -14.57
N MET A 55 17.96 -10.95 -14.16
CA MET A 55 19.39 -10.92 -14.45
C MET A 55 19.70 -11.67 -15.74
N SER A 56 19.04 -12.81 -15.96
CA SER A 56 19.22 -13.63 -17.16
C SER A 56 17.91 -14.26 -17.62
N VAL A 57 17.81 -14.50 -18.93
CA VAL A 57 16.70 -15.22 -19.58
C VAL A 57 17.31 -16.33 -20.43
N ASN A 58 16.97 -17.59 -20.12
CA ASN A 58 17.47 -18.80 -20.78
C ASN A 58 19.01 -18.80 -20.90
N GLY A 59 19.69 -18.49 -19.79
CA GLY A 59 21.15 -18.45 -19.71
C GLY A 59 21.81 -17.23 -20.38
N ARG A 60 21.03 -16.27 -20.92
CA ARG A 60 21.57 -15.01 -21.46
C ARG A 60 21.35 -13.88 -20.48
N SER A 61 22.44 -13.23 -20.07
CA SER A 61 22.37 -12.03 -19.24
C SER A 61 21.56 -10.93 -19.95
N VAL A 62 20.65 -10.31 -19.21
CA VAL A 62 19.76 -9.22 -19.67
C VAL A 62 19.92 -7.95 -18.84
N MET A 63 20.96 -7.86 -18.01
CA MET A 63 21.22 -6.71 -17.14
C MET A 63 21.26 -5.37 -17.89
N ASP A 64 21.80 -5.39 -19.12
CA ASP A 64 21.89 -4.21 -20.01
C ASP A 64 20.94 -4.29 -21.21
N ALA A 65 19.96 -5.19 -21.19
CA ALA A 65 18.98 -5.36 -22.26
C ALA A 65 17.78 -4.40 -22.10
N THR A 66 17.26 -3.96 -23.24
CA THR A 66 16.01 -3.18 -23.30
C THR A 66 14.80 -4.08 -23.03
N HIS A 67 13.69 -3.48 -22.64
CA HIS A 67 12.42 -4.18 -22.42
C HIS A 67 12.08 -5.12 -23.60
N SER A 68 12.11 -4.60 -24.83
CA SER A 68 11.76 -5.35 -26.03
C SER A 68 12.70 -6.53 -26.29
N GLU A 69 13.99 -6.39 -25.96
CA GLU A 69 14.96 -7.48 -26.08
C GLU A 69 14.68 -8.59 -25.07
N VAL A 70 14.35 -8.25 -23.82
CA VAL A 70 13.98 -9.22 -22.79
C VAL A 70 12.69 -9.95 -23.15
N VAL A 71 11.66 -9.23 -23.63
CA VAL A 71 10.41 -9.83 -24.11
C VAL A 71 10.69 -10.78 -25.29
N ARG A 72 11.50 -10.36 -26.26
CA ARG A 72 11.87 -11.19 -27.41
C ARG A 72 12.60 -12.45 -26.96
N LEU A 73 13.54 -12.33 -26.03
CA LEU A 73 14.29 -13.48 -25.49
C LEU A 73 13.37 -14.47 -24.77
N ALA A 74 12.44 -13.97 -23.96
CA ALA A 74 11.46 -14.80 -23.26
C ALA A 74 10.52 -15.56 -24.21
N HIS A 75 10.18 -14.96 -25.37
CA HIS A 75 9.34 -15.60 -26.39
C HIS A 75 10.10 -16.45 -27.41
N SER A 76 11.42 -16.27 -27.54
CA SER A 76 12.25 -17.02 -28.48
C SER A 76 12.64 -18.42 -28.01
N GLY A 77 12.37 -18.75 -26.75
CA GLY A 77 12.67 -20.04 -26.14
C GLY A 77 11.53 -21.06 -26.27
N PRO A 78 11.74 -22.30 -25.77
CA PRO A 78 10.70 -23.32 -25.66
C PRO A 78 9.62 -22.90 -24.64
N ASP A 79 8.62 -23.75 -24.42
CA ASP A 79 7.57 -23.52 -23.40
C ASP A 79 8.09 -23.50 -21.94
N ILE A 80 9.40 -23.67 -21.75
CA ILE A 80 10.10 -23.54 -20.49
C ILE A 80 10.96 -22.28 -20.55
N LEU A 81 10.69 -21.37 -19.64
CA LEU A 81 11.44 -20.13 -19.45
C LEU A 81 12.27 -20.22 -18.17
N GLU A 82 13.58 -20.21 -18.33
CA GLU A 82 14.51 -20.15 -17.20
C GLU A 82 14.93 -18.70 -16.95
N LEU A 83 14.71 -18.21 -15.74
CA LEU A 83 15.05 -16.86 -15.32
C LEU A 83 16.04 -16.93 -14.16
N GLU A 84 17.17 -16.24 -14.28
CA GLU A 84 17.97 -15.90 -13.11
C GLU A 84 17.49 -14.55 -12.60
N VAL A 85 17.10 -14.50 -11.33
CA VAL A 85 16.58 -13.29 -10.71
C VAL A 85 17.37 -12.92 -9.47
N ALA A 86 17.56 -11.61 -9.26
CA ALA A 86 17.94 -11.05 -7.98
C ALA A 86 16.65 -10.64 -7.26
N ARG A 87 16.46 -11.17 -6.05
CA ARG A 87 15.27 -10.86 -5.26
C ARG A 87 15.50 -9.54 -4.55
N THR A 88 14.66 -8.56 -4.85
CA THR A 88 14.73 -7.26 -4.15
C THR A 88 14.34 -7.39 -2.66
N CYS A 89 13.76 -8.54 -2.28
CA CYS A 89 13.51 -8.93 -0.90
C CYS A 89 13.99 -10.37 -0.62
N ASN A 90 15.21 -10.54 -0.08
CA ASN A 90 15.51 -11.61 0.89
C ASN A 90 16.91 -11.47 1.50
N VAL A 91 16.99 -10.73 2.61
CA VAL A 91 17.73 -11.21 3.78
C VAL A 91 16.67 -11.44 4.87
N LEU A 92 16.44 -12.72 5.21
CA LEU A 92 15.55 -13.29 6.25
C LEU A 92 14.06 -13.32 5.82
N ALA A 93 13.36 -14.45 5.64
CA ALA A 93 13.19 -15.57 6.59
C ALA A 93 12.87 -16.91 5.88
N PRO A 94 13.11 -18.06 6.53
CA PRO A 94 12.79 -19.39 6.01
C PRO A 94 11.29 -19.62 5.87
N ARG A 95 10.94 -20.43 4.87
CA ARG A 95 9.60 -20.92 4.55
C ARG A 95 8.93 -21.57 5.76
N VAL A 96 7.81 -21.00 6.21
CA VAL A 96 6.76 -21.80 6.88
C VAL A 96 5.89 -22.35 5.76
N ALA A 97 5.93 -23.67 5.57
CA ALA A 97 4.97 -24.36 4.71
C ALA A 97 3.56 -24.06 5.22
N ARG A 98 2.80 -23.24 4.49
CA ARG A 98 1.38 -23.05 4.74
C ARG A 98 0.62 -24.15 4.02
N SER A 99 -0.18 -24.90 4.76
CA SER A 99 -1.17 -25.82 4.23
C SER A 99 -2.21 -25.06 3.38
N PRO A 100 -2.64 -25.62 2.24
CA PRO A 100 -3.68 -25.01 1.42
C PRO A 100 -5.04 -25.32 2.05
N LYS A 101 -5.59 -24.38 2.83
CA LYS A 101 -7.03 -24.17 3.12
C LYS A 101 -7.18 -23.16 4.26
N GLU A 102 -7.44 -21.91 3.90
CA GLU A 102 -8.38 -20.99 4.58
C GLU A 102 -8.38 -19.66 3.83
N SER A 103 -9.41 -19.46 3.00
CA SER A 103 -9.73 -18.21 2.32
C SER A 103 -10.06 -17.12 3.35
N GLY A 104 -9.21 -16.10 3.45
CA GLY A 104 -9.33 -14.98 4.39
C GLY A 104 -10.41 -13.94 4.04
N ASP A 105 -11.13 -14.09 2.93
CA ASP A 105 -12.03 -13.06 2.38
C ASP A 105 -13.45 -13.07 3.01
N VAL A 106 -13.62 -13.69 4.19
CA VAL A 106 -14.93 -13.85 4.82
C VAL A 106 -15.22 -12.68 5.75
N ALA A 107 -16.18 -11.82 5.38
CA ALA A 107 -16.68 -10.77 6.26
C ALA A 107 -17.24 -11.37 7.56
N VAL A 108 -16.83 -10.82 8.70
CA VAL A 108 -17.34 -11.17 10.04
C VAL A 108 -18.79 -10.70 10.17
N TYR A 109 -19.08 -9.52 9.62
CA TYR A 109 -20.43 -8.97 9.55
C TYR A 109 -20.56 -8.05 8.34
N SER A 110 -21.65 -8.15 7.60
CA SER A 110 -21.86 -7.32 6.40
C SER A 110 -23.32 -7.00 6.18
N GLY A 111 -23.58 -5.85 5.57
CA GLY A 111 -24.94 -5.36 5.36
C GLY A 111 -24.98 -3.95 4.82
N TYR A 112 -26.15 -3.53 4.33
CA TYR A 112 -26.35 -2.15 3.92
C TYR A 112 -26.47 -1.22 5.13
N LEU A 113 -25.79 -0.08 5.05
CA LEU A 113 -25.95 1.05 5.96
C LEU A 113 -26.11 2.35 5.17
N TRP A 114 -26.79 3.30 5.78
CA TRP A 114 -26.81 4.69 5.35
C TRP A 114 -25.60 5.41 5.93
N ARG A 115 -24.83 6.11 5.11
CA ARG A 115 -23.72 6.96 5.56
C ARG A 115 -24.02 8.42 5.28
N ARG A 116 -23.82 9.30 6.27
CA ARG A 116 -23.89 10.76 6.07
C ARG A 116 -22.70 11.21 5.24
N ALA A 117 -22.97 11.81 4.08
CA ALA A 117 -21.97 12.42 3.20
C ALA A 117 -22.24 13.92 3.15
N THR A 118 -21.23 14.73 3.44
CA THR A 118 -21.31 16.18 3.33
C THR A 118 -20.98 16.58 1.89
N THR A 119 -21.91 17.24 1.22
CA THR A 119 -21.75 17.77 -0.13
C THR A 119 -21.76 19.29 -0.09
N VAL A 120 -20.75 19.93 -0.69
CA VAL A 120 -20.70 21.39 -0.79
C VAL A 120 -21.32 21.80 -2.11
N ASN A 121 -22.35 22.65 -2.09
CA ASN A 121 -22.96 23.17 -3.31
C ASN A 121 -22.02 24.20 -3.98
N PRO A 122 -22.28 24.60 -5.24
CA PRO A 122 -21.46 25.60 -5.95
C PRO A 122 -21.42 26.98 -5.26
N ALA A 123 -22.32 27.25 -4.31
CA ALA A 123 -22.36 28.46 -3.49
C ALA A 123 -21.58 28.32 -2.17
N GLY A 124 -20.84 27.23 -1.96
CA GLY A 124 -20.03 26.99 -0.75
C GLY A 124 -20.81 26.52 0.47
N ILE A 125 -22.10 26.21 0.33
CA ILE A 125 -22.95 25.74 1.43
C ILE A 125 -22.84 24.22 1.51
N ALA A 126 -22.38 23.72 2.66
CA ALA A 126 -22.35 22.30 2.97
C ALA A 126 -23.76 21.79 3.32
N THR A 127 -24.22 20.78 2.57
CA THR A 127 -25.46 20.05 2.83
C THR A 127 -25.14 18.60 3.09
N ASP A 128 -25.81 18.00 4.07
CA ASP A 128 -25.61 16.59 4.39
C ASP A 128 -26.64 15.71 3.69
N LYS A 129 -26.16 14.66 3.05
CA LYS A 129 -26.98 13.65 2.38
C LYS A 129 -26.65 12.26 2.89
N TRP A 130 -27.66 11.49 3.25
CA TRP A 130 -27.51 10.08 3.58
C TRP A 130 -27.43 9.25 2.31
N VAL A 131 -26.38 8.45 2.17
CA VAL A 131 -26.09 7.63 1.00
C VAL A 131 -25.97 6.17 1.43
N ARG A 132 -26.71 5.28 0.77
CA ARG A 132 -26.69 3.84 1.06
C ARG A 132 -25.42 3.20 0.46
N ARG A 133 -24.74 2.39 1.26
CA ARG A 133 -23.53 1.63 0.88
C ARG A 133 -23.57 0.25 1.51
N TRP A 134 -22.94 -0.71 0.85
CA TRP A 134 -22.70 -2.01 1.44
C TRP A 134 -21.47 -1.93 2.34
N PHE A 135 -21.59 -2.29 3.61
CA PHE A 135 -20.50 -2.33 4.56
C PHE A 135 -20.13 -3.77 4.87
N ALA A 136 -18.84 -4.03 5.03
CA ALA A 136 -18.31 -5.32 5.44
C ALA A 136 -17.21 -5.08 6.48
N LEU A 137 -17.43 -5.58 7.70
CA LEU A 137 -16.41 -5.73 8.71
C LEU A 137 -15.69 -7.06 8.45
N ARG A 138 -14.41 -7.00 8.14
CA ARG A 138 -13.60 -8.19 7.82
C ARG A 138 -12.84 -8.70 9.05
N ARG A 139 -12.18 -9.85 8.91
CA ARG A 139 -11.44 -10.51 10.01
C ARG A 139 -10.20 -9.72 10.45
N ASP A 140 -9.71 -8.83 9.59
CA ASP A 140 -8.68 -7.83 9.91
C ASP A 140 -9.16 -6.68 10.80
N ASN A 141 -10.41 -6.71 11.28
CA ASN A 141 -11.04 -5.66 12.08
C ASN A 141 -11.07 -4.29 11.36
N CYS A 142 -11.05 -4.28 10.03
CA CYS A 142 -11.27 -3.10 9.22
C CYS A 142 -12.68 -3.09 8.64
N LEU A 143 -13.27 -1.89 8.61
CA LEU A 143 -14.60 -1.66 8.09
C LEU A 143 -14.49 -1.15 6.65
N TYR A 144 -14.86 -1.98 5.69
CA TYR A 144 -14.89 -1.66 4.28
C TYR A 144 -16.28 -1.20 3.87
N TYR A 145 -16.36 -0.31 2.90
CA TYR A 145 -17.63 0.03 2.27
C TYR A 145 -17.53 0.12 0.74
N TYR A 146 -18.58 -0.35 0.09
CA TYR A 146 -18.71 -0.54 -1.34
C TYR A 146 -19.94 0.22 -1.85
N LYS A 147 -20.04 0.47 -3.16
CA LYS A 147 -21.26 1.09 -3.70
C LYS A 147 -22.44 0.13 -3.51
N THR A 148 -22.22 -1.15 -3.78
CA THR A 148 -23.16 -2.28 -3.69
C THR A 148 -22.45 -3.54 -3.16
N ASP A 149 -23.22 -4.56 -2.82
CA ASP A 149 -22.74 -5.88 -2.38
C ASP A 149 -22.04 -6.71 -3.48
N SER A 150 -22.24 -6.33 -4.74
CA SER A 150 -21.69 -7.03 -5.91
C SER A 150 -20.36 -6.43 -6.40
N ASP A 151 -19.92 -5.33 -5.80
CA ASP A 151 -18.67 -4.66 -6.19
C ASP A 151 -17.44 -5.38 -5.59
N ALA A 152 -16.48 -5.73 -6.43
CA ALA A 152 -15.22 -6.34 -5.99
C ALA A 152 -14.27 -5.35 -5.30
N GLN A 153 -14.39 -4.04 -5.57
CA GLN A 153 -13.49 -3.01 -5.04
C GLN A 153 -14.19 -2.09 -4.03
N PRO A 154 -13.61 -1.89 -2.84
CA PRO A 154 -14.17 -0.98 -1.85
C PRO A 154 -14.01 0.48 -2.29
N VAL A 155 -15.02 1.30 -1.97
CA VAL A 155 -14.96 2.76 -2.10
C VAL A 155 -14.04 3.35 -1.03
N GLY A 156 -13.96 2.72 0.13
CA GLY A 156 -13.00 3.05 1.17
C GLY A 156 -12.98 2.01 2.28
N ALA A 157 -11.99 2.14 3.16
CA ALA A 157 -11.79 1.31 4.34
C ALA A 157 -11.49 2.18 5.55
N VAL A 158 -11.92 1.73 6.74
CA VAL A 158 -11.67 2.39 8.01
C VAL A 158 -11.03 1.38 8.95
N MET A 159 -9.80 1.67 9.38
CA MET A 159 -9.12 0.91 10.42
C MET A 159 -9.66 1.34 11.78
N LEU A 160 -10.37 0.44 12.45
CA LEU A 160 -11.10 0.71 13.69
C LEU A 160 -10.16 0.73 14.91
N LEU A 161 -9.17 1.62 14.92
CA LEU A 161 -8.20 1.74 16.01
C LEU A 161 -8.38 3.04 16.80
N LYS A 162 -8.60 2.91 18.12
CA LYS A 162 -8.91 4.02 19.05
C LYS A 162 -10.13 4.82 18.62
N TYR A 163 -11.07 4.16 17.98
CA TYR A 163 -12.38 4.71 17.69
C TYR A 163 -13.34 4.40 18.82
N ASP A 164 -14.27 5.29 19.09
CA ASP A 164 -15.43 5.05 19.94
C ASP A 164 -16.68 4.92 19.07
N VAL A 165 -17.62 4.09 19.51
CA VAL A 165 -18.88 3.85 18.80
C VAL A 165 -20.04 4.15 19.73
N GLU A 166 -20.91 5.07 19.32
CA GLU A 166 -22.05 5.52 20.12
C GLU A 166 -23.31 5.65 19.26
N ALA A 167 -24.46 5.32 19.84
CA ALA A 167 -25.76 5.59 19.21
C ALA A 167 -26.03 7.10 19.16
N THR A 168 -26.68 7.56 18.10
CA THR A 168 -27.01 8.97 17.83
C THR A 168 -28.43 9.10 17.30
N PRO A 169 -29.46 8.69 18.06
CA PRO A 169 -30.85 8.69 17.59
C PRO A 169 -31.36 10.08 17.18
N GLU A 170 -30.72 11.15 17.66
CA GLU A 170 -31.02 12.54 17.34
C GLU A 170 -30.75 12.93 15.89
N LEU A 171 -29.91 12.17 15.17
CA LEU A 171 -29.56 12.47 13.77
C LEU A 171 -30.47 11.75 12.77
N ARG A 172 -30.83 10.51 13.06
CA ARG A 172 -31.69 9.63 12.25
C ARG A 172 -32.13 8.44 13.11
N ASN A 173 -33.28 7.85 12.78
CA ASN A 173 -33.64 6.57 13.38
C ASN A 173 -32.55 5.53 13.11
N PHE A 174 -32.20 4.79 14.16
CA PHE A 174 -31.19 3.74 14.13
C PHE A 174 -29.79 4.22 13.68
N SER A 175 -29.47 5.50 13.89
CA SER A 175 -28.12 6.01 13.64
C SER A 175 -27.17 5.84 14.81
N PHE A 176 -25.91 5.65 14.44
CA PHE A 176 -24.76 5.56 15.32
C PHE A 176 -23.57 6.24 14.64
N VAL A 177 -22.54 6.52 15.42
CA VAL A 177 -21.36 7.22 14.95
C VAL A 177 -20.11 6.50 15.42
N ILE A 178 -19.14 6.40 14.51
CA ILE A 178 -17.80 5.92 14.78
C ILE A 178 -16.90 7.16 14.82
N ARG A 179 -16.36 7.50 16.00
CA ARG A 179 -15.60 8.75 16.24
C ARG A 179 -14.18 8.43 16.67
N LYS A 180 -13.23 9.28 16.30
CA LYS A 180 -11.86 9.25 16.84
C LYS A 180 -11.38 10.67 17.05
N LEU A 181 -10.73 10.91 18.19
CA LEU A 181 -10.20 12.24 18.50
C LEU A 181 -9.22 12.69 17.40
N GLY A 182 -9.55 13.80 16.73
CA GLY A 182 -8.73 14.36 15.65
C GLY A 182 -8.93 13.70 14.26
N ALA A 183 -9.91 12.82 14.07
CA ALA A 183 -10.28 12.26 12.76
C ALA A 183 -11.77 12.54 12.44
N PRO A 184 -12.18 12.47 11.16
CA PRO A 184 -13.59 12.65 10.80
C PRO A 184 -14.49 11.59 11.44
N SER A 185 -15.64 12.02 11.94
CA SER A 185 -16.67 11.13 12.45
C SER A 185 -17.43 10.46 11.31
N HIS A 186 -17.61 9.14 11.38
CA HIS A 186 -18.42 8.39 10.44
C HIS A 186 -19.82 8.21 11.02
N HIS A 187 -20.78 9.00 10.55
CA HIS A 187 -22.18 8.87 10.91
C HIS A 187 -22.87 7.84 10.00
N LEU A 188 -23.41 6.78 10.62
CA LEU A 188 -24.02 5.63 9.99
C LEU A 188 -25.44 5.42 10.51
N ALA A 189 -26.31 4.76 9.74
CA ALA A 189 -27.62 4.33 10.21
C ALA A 189 -28.01 2.99 9.58
N ALA A 190 -28.61 2.12 10.38
CA ALA A 190 -29.14 0.84 9.92
C ALA A 190 -30.61 0.94 9.51
N ASP A 191 -31.13 -0.12 8.90
CA ASP A 191 -32.54 -0.21 8.49
C ASP A 191 -33.45 -0.64 9.66
N SER A 192 -32.89 -1.16 10.77
CA SER A 192 -33.62 -1.49 12.01
C SER A 192 -32.78 -1.28 13.26
N GLU A 193 -33.44 -1.21 14.43
CA GLU A 193 -32.78 -1.12 15.73
C GLU A 193 -31.89 -2.34 16.02
N GLU A 194 -32.38 -3.55 15.72
CA GLU A 194 -31.61 -4.78 15.86
C GLU A 194 -30.32 -4.76 15.02
N MET A 195 -30.43 -4.35 13.76
CA MET A 195 -29.26 -4.23 12.88
C MET A 195 -28.27 -3.17 13.39
N MET A 196 -28.76 -2.04 13.89
CA MET A 196 -27.91 -1.02 14.51
C MET A 196 -27.16 -1.59 15.71
N GLN A 197 -27.85 -2.27 16.63
CA GLN A 197 -27.23 -2.85 17.81
C GLN A 197 -26.18 -3.90 17.44
N ASN A 198 -26.47 -4.76 16.46
CA ASN A 198 -25.49 -5.73 15.96
C ASN A 198 -24.26 -5.02 15.39
N TRP A 199 -24.44 -3.99 14.56
CA TRP A 199 -23.33 -3.20 14.01
C TRP A 199 -22.50 -2.51 15.10
N ILE A 200 -23.13 -1.89 16.10
CA ILE A 200 -22.42 -1.27 17.22
C ILE A 200 -21.58 -2.31 17.96
N THR A 201 -22.15 -3.47 18.27
CA THR A 201 -21.47 -4.55 19.00
C THR A 201 -20.25 -5.07 18.24
N VAL A 202 -20.42 -5.48 16.98
CA VAL A 202 -19.31 -6.06 16.20
C VAL A 202 -18.19 -5.04 15.93
N ILE A 203 -18.52 -3.75 15.76
CA ILE A 203 -17.53 -2.69 15.58
C ILE A 203 -16.81 -2.40 16.91
N LYS A 204 -17.51 -2.37 18.04
CA LYS A 204 -16.88 -2.21 19.37
C LYS A 204 -15.91 -3.35 19.67
N GLU A 205 -16.31 -4.60 19.40
CA GLU A 205 -15.41 -5.73 19.55
C GLU A 205 -14.20 -5.66 18.62
N ALA A 206 -14.39 -5.23 17.37
CA ALA A 206 -13.28 -5.02 16.44
C ALA A 206 -12.34 -3.89 16.89
N VAL A 207 -12.88 -2.81 17.46
CA VAL A 207 -12.11 -1.75 18.12
C VAL A 207 -11.30 -2.30 19.28
N GLU A 208 -11.93 -3.07 20.17
CA GLU A 208 -11.24 -3.67 21.31
C GLU A 208 -10.14 -4.64 20.87
N ARG A 209 -10.41 -5.48 19.86
CA ARG A 209 -9.40 -6.36 19.26
C ARG A 209 -8.26 -5.57 18.62
N ASN A 210 -8.55 -4.49 17.90
CA ASN A 210 -7.52 -3.60 17.35
C ASN A 210 -6.74 -2.86 18.44
N ASN A 211 -7.40 -2.45 19.53
CA ASN A 211 -6.77 -1.81 20.68
C ASN A 211 -5.93 -2.80 21.51
N GLN A 212 -6.30 -4.08 21.54
CA GLN A 212 -5.49 -5.16 22.12
C GLN A 212 -4.33 -5.56 21.18
N ALA A 213 -4.56 -5.51 19.86
CA ALA A 213 -3.55 -5.63 18.82
C ALA A 213 -2.71 -4.34 18.61
N ASP A 214 -2.95 -3.28 19.40
CA ASP A 214 -2.23 -1.99 19.41
C ASP A 214 -0.77 -2.13 19.87
N THR A 215 -0.26 -3.36 19.96
CA THR A 215 1.17 -3.67 19.88
C THR A 215 1.78 -3.30 18.51
N TRP A 216 0.98 -3.17 17.44
CA TRP A 216 1.47 -2.84 16.09
C TRP A 216 1.64 -1.33 15.81
N LEU A 217 0.74 -0.46 16.28
CA LEU A 217 0.98 0.99 16.21
C LEU A 217 2.10 1.41 17.17
N ASP A 218 2.20 0.73 18.33
CA ASP A 218 3.34 0.86 19.23
C ASP A 218 4.63 0.34 18.56
N ALA A 219 4.58 -0.69 17.72
CA ALA A 219 5.74 -1.13 16.92
C ALA A 219 6.20 -0.08 15.91
N SER A 220 5.30 0.58 15.17
CA SER A 220 5.70 1.66 14.24
C SER A 220 6.21 2.90 14.97
N VAL A 221 5.61 3.27 16.10
CA VAL A 221 6.10 4.38 16.95
C VAL A 221 7.42 4.02 17.65
N ARG A 222 7.63 2.76 18.06
CA ARG A 222 8.92 2.25 18.56
C ARG A 222 9.98 2.19 17.47
N MET A 223 9.61 1.85 16.23
CA MET A 223 10.50 1.89 15.06
C MET A 223 10.99 3.30 14.77
N GLN A 224 10.21 4.34 15.09
CA GLN A 224 10.68 5.73 15.01
C GLN A 224 11.92 5.97 15.90
N GLN A 225 12.02 5.28 17.04
CA GLN A 225 13.16 5.37 17.97
C GLN A 225 14.34 4.48 17.57
N LEU A 226 14.24 3.76 16.45
CA LEU A 226 15.31 2.91 15.95
C LEU A 226 16.13 3.63 14.85
N PRO A 227 17.44 3.34 14.79
CA PRO A 227 18.26 3.74 13.66
C PRO A 227 17.70 3.19 12.34
N ALA A 228 17.90 3.91 11.24
CA ALA A 228 17.40 3.49 9.94
C ALA A 228 17.92 2.10 9.51
N CYS A 229 19.15 1.74 9.93
CA CYS A 229 19.76 0.43 9.70
C CYS A 229 19.19 -0.70 10.57
N SER A 230 18.49 -0.37 11.66
CA SER A 230 17.91 -1.34 12.59
C SER A 230 16.51 -1.80 12.18
N ILE A 231 15.83 -1.07 11.28
CA ILE A 231 14.54 -1.49 10.72
C ILE A 231 14.77 -2.72 9.83
N GLN A 232 14.33 -3.88 10.31
CA GLN A 232 14.50 -5.15 9.60
C GLN A 232 13.49 -5.28 8.45
N ARG A 233 13.98 -5.71 7.27
CA ARG A 233 13.18 -6.01 6.07
C ARG A 233 12.26 -4.86 5.61
N PRO A 234 12.79 -3.65 5.37
CA PRO A 234 11.99 -2.57 4.80
C PRO A 234 11.46 -2.96 3.41
N ASP A 235 10.24 -2.55 3.09
CA ASP A 235 9.64 -2.72 1.76
C ASP A 235 10.35 -1.84 0.71
N CYS A 236 10.89 -0.69 1.14
CA CYS A 236 11.77 0.15 0.34
C CYS A 236 12.61 1.06 1.24
N PHE A 237 13.74 1.56 0.74
CA PHE A 237 14.50 2.59 1.43
C PHE A 237 15.40 3.38 0.47
N GLY A 238 15.83 4.56 0.91
CA GLY A 238 16.74 5.42 0.17
C GLY A 238 16.37 6.90 0.29
N TYR A 239 17.12 7.74 -0.41
CA TYR A 239 16.90 9.18 -0.36
C TYR A 239 15.70 9.60 -1.23
N LEU A 240 14.80 10.38 -0.64
CA LEU A 240 13.74 11.10 -1.34
C LEU A 240 13.90 12.61 -1.08
N SER A 241 13.73 13.42 -2.12
CA SER A 241 13.51 14.85 -1.95
C SER A 241 12.05 15.07 -1.61
N LYS A 242 11.75 15.53 -0.40
CA LYS A 242 10.39 15.79 0.09
C LYS A 242 10.04 17.27 -0.05
N GLN A 243 8.87 17.59 -0.60
CA GLN A 243 8.35 18.96 -0.64
C GLN A 243 7.79 19.38 0.74
N GLN A 244 8.07 20.60 1.17
CA GLN A 244 7.53 21.19 2.39
C GLN A 244 6.24 21.98 2.10
N ASP A 245 5.27 21.94 3.02
CA ASP A 245 3.92 22.55 2.86
C ASP A 245 3.93 24.08 2.92
N ARG A 246 4.93 24.68 3.57
CA ARG A 246 4.98 26.12 3.79
C ARG A 246 6.40 26.61 3.62
N ALA A 247 6.57 27.56 2.69
CA ALA A 247 7.76 28.40 2.54
C ALA A 247 8.00 29.35 3.73
N LYS A 248 7.50 29.04 4.93
CA LYS A 248 7.72 29.83 6.14
C LYS A 248 8.71 29.10 7.05
N LYS A 249 9.94 29.63 7.04
CA LYS A 249 11.04 29.41 7.99
C LYS A 249 11.75 28.05 7.94
N THR A 250 12.42 27.70 6.85
CA THR A 250 13.56 26.76 6.90
C THR A 250 14.64 27.10 5.87
N SER A 251 15.83 26.54 6.08
CA SER A 251 17.11 26.76 5.38
C SER A 251 17.19 26.28 3.92
N SER A 252 16.10 25.81 3.31
CA SER A 252 16.09 25.35 1.91
C SER A 252 15.39 26.36 0.98
N PRO A 253 16.11 27.06 0.10
CA PRO A 253 15.54 28.06 -0.81
C PRO A 253 14.60 27.45 -1.88
N THR A 254 14.59 26.13 -2.02
CA THR A 254 13.76 25.43 -3.03
C THR A 254 12.44 24.90 -2.49
N GLY A 255 12.23 24.91 -1.16
CA GLY A 255 11.07 24.24 -0.53
C GLY A 255 11.14 22.71 -0.53
N TRP A 256 12.26 22.13 -1.00
CA TRP A 256 12.53 20.69 -0.99
C TRP A 256 13.61 20.37 0.03
N SER A 257 13.46 19.24 0.73
CA SER A 257 14.47 18.74 1.63
C SER A 257 14.75 17.26 1.35
N ARG A 258 16.01 16.92 1.10
CA ARG A 258 16.46 15.54 0.93
C ARG A 258 16.40 14.83 2.28
N ARG A 259 15.78 13.65 2.31
CA ARG A 259 15.57 12.84 3.51
C ARG A 259 15.85 11.40 3.20
N TYR A 260 16.47 10.69 4.14
CA TYR A 260 16.56 9.25 4.03
C TYR A 260 15.25 8.66 4.51
N CYS A 261 14.61 7.87 3.65
CA CYS A 261 13.30 7.33 3.90
C CYS A 261 13.39 5.81 4.00
N VAL A 262 12.62 5.24 4.93
CA VAL A 262 12.44 3.79 5.06
C VAL A 262 10.94 3.51 5.01
N LEU A 263 10.50 2.63 4.12
CA LEU A 263 9.11 2.19 3.99
C LEU A 263 8.98 0.81 4.60
N LYS A 264 8.04 0.62 5.52
CA LYS A 264 7.71 -0.67 6.10
C LYS A 264 6.24 -0.69 6.51
N ASP A 265 5.49 -1.69 6.05
CA ASP A 265 4.08 -1.92 6.45
C ASP A 265 3.21 -0.67 6.28
N ALA A 266 3.26 -0.08 5.09
CA ALA A 266 2.60 1.18 4.75
C ALA A 266 2.94 2.36 5.70
N ALA A 267 4.02 2.29 6.46
CA ALA A 267 4.59 3.40 7.22
C ALA A 267 5.89 3.87 6.58
N LEU A 268 5.98 5.17 6.31
CA LEU A 268 7.16 5.82 5.75
C LEU A 268 7.86 6.65 6.82
N TYR A 269 9.03 6.20 7.24
CA TYR A 269 9.87 6.82 8.26
C TYR A 269 10.83 7.82 7.63
N PHE A 270 10.96 9.00 8.23
CA PHE A 270 11.84 10.07 7.75
C PHE A 270 13.02 10.27 8.69
N TYR A 271 14.22 10.14 8.14
CA TYR A 271 15.49 10.35 8.80
C TYR A 271 16.23 11.52 8.15
N ASP A 272 17.06 12.21 8.93
CA ASP A 272 17.92 13.26 8.40
C ASP A 272 18.92 12.69 7.39
N ASP A 273 19.48 11.50 7.69
CA ASP A 273 20.32 10.71 6.81
C ASP A 273 20.27 9.20 7.16
N ALA A 274 21.03 8.37 6.43
CA ALA A 274 21.05 6.92 6.61
C ALA A 274 21.65 6.42 7.94
N ASN A 275 22.44 7.26 8.63
CA ASN A 275 23.11 6.94 9.89
C ASN A 275 22.35 7.49 11.11
N ALA A 276 21.27 8.24 10.89
CA ALA A 276 20.48 8.81 11.96
C ALA A 276 19.90 7.72 12.87
N GLU A 277 20.07 7.92 14.18
CA GLU A 277 19.69 6.95 15.22
C GLU A 277 18.18 6.89 15.48
N LYS A 278 17.42 7.85 14.95
CA LYS A 278 15.95 7.90 15.05
C LYS A 278 15.34 8.66 13.89
N ALA A 279 14.12 8.28 13.53
CA ALA A 279 13.33 9.03 12.58
C ALA A 279 12.74 10.27 13.28
N PHE A 280 12.82 11.43 12.62
CA PHE A 280 12.17 12.64 13.15
C PHE A 280 10.67 12.68 12.84
N GLY A 281 10.18 11.78 11.98
CA GLY A 281 8.77 11.66 11.71
C GLY A 281 8.41 10.37 10.98
N VAL A 282 7.12 10.07 10.96
CA VAL A 282 6.53 8.93 10.28
C VAL A 282 5.25 9.38 9.56
N ALA A 283 5.03 8.88 8.35
CA ALA A 283 3.77 9.01 7.63
C ALA A 283 3.10 7.63 7.52
N CYS A 284 1.89 7.50 8.06
CA CYS A 284 1.07 6.30 7.90
C CYS A 284 0.28 6.42 6.59
N LEU A 285 0.59 5.55 5.63
CA LEU A 285 0.12 5.63 4.24
C LEU A 285 -1.04 4.67 3.93
N HIS A 286 -1.65 4.08 4.96
CA HIS A 286 -2.80 3.19 4.80
C HIS A 286 -3.92 3.89 4.03
N GLY A 287 -4.32 3.32 2.89
CA GLY A 287 -5.35 3.87 2.00
C GLY A 287 -4.91 5.08 1.15
N PHE A 288 -3.64 5.50 1.20
CA PHE A 288 -3.14 6.54 0.32
C PHE A 288 -3.07 6.03 -1.12
N LYS A 289 -3.38 6.91 -2.07
CA LYS A 289 -3.20 6.65 -3.50
C LYS A 289 -1.85 7.17 -3.95
N VAL A 290 -1.12 6.32 -4.66
CA VAL A 290 0.16 6.67 -5.27
C VAL A 290 -0.09 7.23 -6.66
N HIS A 291 0.40 8.44 -6.94
CA HIS A 291 0.31 9.08 -8.24
C HIS A 291 1.70 9.23 -8.84
N GLY A 292 1.92 8.60 -10.00
CA GLY A 292 3.19 8.65 -10.72
C GLY A 292 3.57 10.03 -11.27
N SER A 293 2.73 11.05 -11.12
CA SER A 293 3.04 12.43 -11.47
C SER A 293 2.51 13.34 -10.37
N ALA A 294 3.29 14.36 -10.00
CA ALA A 294 2.89 15.36 -9.01
C ALA A 294 2.42 16.63 -9.73
N SER A 295 1.13 16.95 -9.64
CA SER A 295 0.54 18.14 -10.28
C SER A 295 1.11 19.46 -9.75
N HIS A 296 1.69 19.46 -8.55
CA HIS A 296 2.27 20.64 -7.88
C HIS A 296 3.77 20.48 -7.55
N GLY A 297 4.46 19.58 -8.27
CA GLY A 297 5.87 19.20 -8.02
C GLY A 297 6.92 20.27 -8.32
N GLY A 298 6.53 21.54 -8.47
CA GLY A 298 7.47 22.68 -8.65
C GLY A 298 8.48 22.50 -9.80
N GLY A 299 8.13 21.70 -10.82
CA GLY A 299 9.01 21.41 -11.97
C GLY A 299 10.14 20.41 -11.70
N ARG A 300 10.20 19.73 -10.54
CA ARG A 300 11.20 18.67 -10.29
C ARG A 300 10.95 17.47 -11.19
N LYS A 301 12.00 17.07 -11.91
CA LYS A 301 12.02 15.80 -12.67
C LYS A 301 11.83 14.63 -11.70
N HIS A 302 11.16 13.58 -12.17
CA HIS A 302 10.91 12.35 -11.41
C HIS A 302 10.10 12.55 -10.11
N ALA A 303 9.26 13.59 -10.06
CA ALA A 303 8.34 13.79 -8.94
C ALA A 303 7.13 12.84 -8.99
N PHE A 304 6.62 12.48 -7.82
CA PHE A 304 5.42 11.68 -7.59
C PHE A 304 4.70 12.16 -6.32
N GLU A 305 3.41 11.82 -6.18
CA GLU A 305 2.57 12.29 -5.09
C GLU A 305 1.83 11.14 -4.39
N LEU A 306 1.75 11.23 -3.06
CA LEU A 306 0.91 10.37 -2.23
C LEU A 306 -0.29 11.19 -1.75
N GLN A 307 -1.48 10.78 -2.18
CA GLN A 307 -2.71 11.46 -1.86
C GLN A 307 -3.50 10.66 -0.81
N PRO A 308 -3.84 11.24 0.34
CA PRO A 308 -4.68 10.56 1.32
C PRO A 308 -6.09 10.30 0.78
N PRO A 309 -6.78 9.28 1.32
CA PRO A 309 -8.18 9.03 0.98
C PRO A 309 -9.11 10.12 1.53
N ASP A 310 -8.71 10.79 2.60
CA ASP A 310 -9.39 11.93 3.20
C ASP A 310 -8.71 13.24 2.74
N PRO A 311 -9.41 14.11 1.99
CA PRO A 311 -8.86 15.39 1.51
C PRO A 311 -8.43 16.36 2.62
N THR A 312 -8.85 16.15 3.88
CA THR A 312 -8.41 16.96 5.02
C THR A 312 -7.03 16.55 5.53
N GLN A 313 -6.57 15.33 5.19
CA GLN A 313 -5.23 14.87 5.49
C GLN A 313 -4.21 15.45 4.49
N ARG A 314 -2.96 15.47 4.93
CA ARG A 314 -1.85 16.01 4.17
C ARG A 314 -1.46 15.09 3.00
N SER A 315 -1.34 15.65 1.79
CA SER A 315 -0.64 14.97 0.69
C SER A 315 0.87 15.11 0.81
N TYR A 316 1.59 14.13 0.27
CA TYR A 316 3.05 14.14 0.27
C TYR A 316 3.59 14.12 -1.16
N THR A 317 4.35 15.15 -1.52
CA THR A 317 5.07 15.19 -2.78
C THR A 317 6.54 14.84 -2.58
N PHE A 318 7.02 13.90 -3.38
CA PHE A 318 8.40 13.44 -3.38
C PHE A 318 9.01 13.54 -4.79
N ALA A 319 10.33 13.59 -4.85
CA ALA A 319 11.09 13.45 -6.08
C ALA A 319 12.34 12.61 -5.84
N THR A 320 12.70 11.80 -6.84
CA THR A 320 13.91 10.97 -6.84
C THR A 320 15.00 11.60 -7.70
N GLU A 321 16.23 11.10 -7.56
CA GLU A 321 17.36 11.52 -8.40
C GLU A 321 17.27 10.91 -9.81
N THR A 322 16.73 9.69 -9.93
CA THR A 322 16.59 8.97 -11.19
C THR A 322 15.17 8.48 -11.44
N GLU A 323 14.81 8.31 -12.71
CA GLU A 323 13.54 7.69 -13.11
C GLU A 323 13.42 6.23 -12.62
N MET A 324 14.55 5.52 -12.52
CA MET A 324 14.60 4.16 -11.99
C MET A 324 14.25 4.12 -10.51
N ASP A 325 14.81 5.04 -9.71
CA ASP A 325 14.44 5.18 -8.30
C ASP A 325 12.96 5.53 -8.15
N LYS A 326 12.43 6.40 -9.02
CA LYS A 326 11.00 6.73 -9.00
C LYS A 326 10.15 5.49 -9.18
N LYS A 327 10.44 4.69 -10.21
CA LYS A 327 9.68 3.45 -10.48
C LYS A 327 9.80 2.46 -9.31
N ARG A 328 10.99 2.29 -8.74
CA ARG A 328 11.23 1.45 -7.56
C ARG A 328 10.38 1.90 -6.37
N TRP A 329 10.38 3.20 -6.08
CA TRP A 329 9.59 3.78 -4.99
C TRP A 329 8.09 3.65 -5.23
N LEU A 330 7.61 3.95 -6.44
CA LEU A 330 6.19 3.80 -6.80
C LEU A 330 5.72 2.37 -6.61
N ALA A 331 6.42 1.39 -7.17
CA ALA A 331 6.07 -0.02 -7.06
C ALA A 331 6.07 -0.50 -5.60
N ALA A 332 7.06 -0.10 -4.80
CA ALA A 332 7.12 -0.50 -3.40
C ALA A 332 6.05 0.20 -2.54
N LEU A 333 5.72 1.45 -2.83
CA LEU A 333 4.64 2.18 -2.14
C LEU A 333 3.27 1.57 -2.47
N GLU A 334 2.99 1.34 -3.76
CA GLU A 334 1.78 0.65 -4.21
C GLU A 334 1.69 -0.74 -3.56
N TYR A 335 2.76 -1.54 -3.63
CA TYR A 335 2.80 -2.87 -3.03
C TYR A 335 2.59 -2.82 -1.51
N SER A 336 3.30 -1.96 -0.78
CA SER A 336 3.23 -1.88 0.69
C SER A 336 1.84 -1.42 1.16
N ILE A 337 1.23 -0.47 0.44
CA ILE A 337 -0.12 0.04 0.72
C ILE A 337 -1.19 -1.01 0.34
N ASP A 338 -1.10 -1.62 -0.84
CA ASP A 338 -2.08 -2.58 -1.36
C ASP A 338 -2.00 -3.95 -0.68
N ARG A 339 -0.81 -4.37 -0.23
CA ARG A 339 -0.65 -5.58 0.59
C ARG A 339 -1.48 -5.48 1.85
N TRP A 340 -1.64 -4.29 2.40
CA TRP A 340 -2.52 -4.07 3.54
C TRP A 340 -4.01 -4.14 3.16
N ILE A 341 -4.36 -3.84 1.91
CA ILE A 341 -5.74 -3.96 1.38
C ILE A 341 -6.10 -5.43 1.08
N LYS A 342 -5.12 -6.29 0.81
CA LYS A 342 -5.32 -7.72 0.43
C LYS A 342 -4.98 -8.74 1.52
N VAL A 343 -4.36 -8.33 2.65
CA VAL A 343 -4.07 -9.20 3.80
C VAL A 343 -5.20 -9.14 4.85
N GLY A 344 -6.39 -8.65 4.47
CA GLY A 344 -7.50 -8.46 5.39
C GLY A 344 -8.87 -9.01 5.00
#